data_AF-A0AAV5SBR3-F1
#
_entry.id   AF-A0AAV5SBR3-F1
#
_cell.length_a   1.000
_cell.length_b   1.000
_cell.length_c   1.000
_cell.angle_alpha   90.00
_cell.angle_beta   90.00
_cell.angle_gamma   90.00
#
_symmetry.space_group_name_H-M   'P 1'
#
loop_
_entity.id
_entity.type
_entity.pdbx_description
1 polymer ?
#
loop_
_entity_poly.entity_id
_entity_poly.type
_entity_poly.pdbx_seq_one_letter_code
_entity_poly.pdbx_strand_id
1 'polypeptide(L)'
;GHPDTDSPVDTCPTFEMMVRTNLMMGGECIKVCCGAEVDALRGDEPIELKTAPEGKDSEFVRYGTSLMQSEIVGVRTIVVGIKKDNFIVEKVVEKTVNEIKSTGTWKSPLLSATRSCLKFFQK
;
A
#
# COMPACT_ATOMS: atom_id res chain seq x y z
N GLY A 1 -19.30 -6.57 -11.85
CA GLY A 1 -18.94 -6.99 -13.21
C GLY A 1 -17.91 -8.10 -13.13
N HIS A 2 -17.70 -8.85 -14.21
CA HIS A 2 -16.56 -9.75 -14.34
C HIS A 2 -15.36 -8.98 -14.93
N PRO A 3 -14.11 -9.28 -14.50
CA PRO A 3 -12.93 -8.66 -15.07
C PRO A 3 -12.73 -9.14 -16.52
N ASP A 4 -12.36 -8.23 -17.42
CA ASP A 4 -11.86 -8.57 -18.75
C ASP A 4 -10.37 -8.92 -18.65
N THR A 5 -10.03 -10.16 -18.99
CA THR A 5 -8.67 -10.69 -18.91
C THR A 5 -7.99 -10.84 -20.27
N ASP A 6 -8.73 -10.59 -21.36
CA ASP A 6 -8.26 -10.82 -22.73
C ASP A 6 -7.78 -9.54 -23.40
N SER A 7 -8.26 -8.39 -22.93
CA SER A 7 -7.78 -7.08 -23.37
C SER A 7 -6.35 -6.78 -22.90
N PRO A 8 -5.54 -6.06 -23.71
CA PRO A 8 -4.21 -5.63 -23.30
C PRO A 8 -4.29 -4.65 -22.12
N VAL A 9 -3.31 -4.75 -21.21
CA VAL A 9 -3.15 -3.83 -20.08
C VAL A 9 -2.38 -2.59 -20.54
N ASP A 10 -2.98 -1.41 -20.39
CA ASP A 10 -2.32 -0.12 -20.53
C ASP A 10 -2.02 0.45 -19.13
N THR A 11 -0.79 0.90 -18.89
CA THR A 11 -0.35 1.46 -17.61
C THR A 11 -0.46 2.99 -17.55
N CYS A 12 -0.89 3.64 -18.64
CA CYS A 12 -1.09 5.10 -18.66
C CYS A 12 -2.36 5.56 -17.94
N PRO A 13 -3.51 4.87 -18.02
CA PRO A 13 -4.71 5.25 -17.29
C PRO A 13 -4.54 5.01 -15.79
N THR A 14 -4.66 6.06 -15.00
CA THR A 14 -4.62 5.99 -13.53
C THR A 14 -5.84 6.69 -12.93
N PHE A 15 -6.21 6.27 -11.72
CA PHE A 15 -7.16 6.98 -10.88
C PHE A 15 -6.43 7.46 -9.63
N GLU A 16 -6.45 8.77 -9.38
CA GLU A 16 -5.72 9.39 -8.28
C GLU A 16 -6.69 10.04 -7.29
N MET A 17 -6.43 9.83 -6.00
CA MET A 17 -7.08 10.55 -4.91
C MET A 17 -6.19 11.68 -4.39
N MET A 18 -6.78 12.83 -4.10
CA MET A 18 -6.11 13.91 -3.40
C MET A 18 -6.26 13.73 -1.90
N VAL A 19 -5.13 13.59 -1.21
CA VAL A 19 -5.07 13.36 0.24
C VAL A 19 -4.52 14.60 0.92
N ARG A 20 -5.23 15.07 1.95
CA ARG A 20 -4.72 16.05 2.90
C ARG A 20 -4.61 15.41 4.27
N THR A 21 -3.39 15.36 4.82
CA THR A 21 -3.12 14.72 6.10
C THR A 21 -2.16 15.55 6.97
N ASN A 22 -2.07 15.20 8.25
CA ASN A 22 -1.17 15.81 9.21
C ASN A 22 -0.22 14.74 9.75
N LEU A 23 1.07 14.98 9.60
CA LEU A 23 2.12 14.13 10.16
C LEU A 23 2.65 14.75 11.45
N MET A 24 2.54 14.01 12.55
CA MET A 24 3.05 14.42 13.86
C MET A 24 4.48 13.88 14.05
N MET A 25 5.45 14.75 14.29
CA MET A 25 6.84 14.34 14.52
C MET A 25 7.52 15.27 15.53
N GLY A 26 8.09 14.70 16.61
CA GLY A 26 8.89 15.47 17.56
C GLY A 26 8.13 16.61 18.27
N GLY A 27 6.80 16.54 18.34
CA GLY A 27 5.94 17.62 18.87
C GLY A 27 5.46 18.63 17.82
N GLU A 28 5.96 18.56 16.58
CA GLU A 28 5.54 19.40 15.47
C GLU A 28 4.49 18.70 14.59
N CYS A 29 3.64 19.51 13.94
CA CYS A 29 2.61 19.05 13.02
C CYS A 29 2.94 19.54 11.59
N ILE A 30 3.27 18.61 10.70
CA ILE A 30 3.52 18.89 9.29
C ILE A 30 2.24 18.60 8.50
N LYS A 31 1.72 19.61 7.79
CA LYS A 31 0.55 19.43 6.91
C LYS A 31 1.03 18.97 5.54
N VAL A 32 0.49 17.85 5.07
CA VAL A 32 0.84 17.24 3.77
C VAL A 32 -0.39 17.25 2.87
N CYS A 33 -0.17 17.62 1.60
CA CYS A 33 -1.13 17.44 0.52
C CYS A 33 -0.42 16.64 -0.57
N CYS A 34 -0.94 15.48 -0.94
CA CYS A 34 -0.36 14.61 -1.96
C CYS A 34 -1.44 13.95 -2.81
N GLY A 35 -1.11 13.68 -4.07
CA GLY A 35 -1.86 12.74 -4.91
C GLY A 35 -1.44 11.32 -4.61
N ALA A 36 -2.37 10.38 -4.70
CA ALA A 36 -2.12 8.96 -4.52
C ALA A 36 -2.90 8.16 -5.55
N GLU A 37 -2.21 7.35 -6.32
CA GLU A 37 -2.84 6.36 -7.20
C GLU A 37 -3.61 5.34 -6.36
N VAL A 38 -4.81 4.97 -6.83
CA VAL A 38 -5.68 3.99 -6.17
C VAL A 38 -5.95 2.86 -7.16
N ASP A 39 -5.56 1.65 -6.76
CA ASP A 39 -5.65 0.47 -7.62
C ASP A 39 -7.11 0.06 -7.91
N ALA A 40 -7.99 0.13 -6.90
CA ALA A 40 -9.40 -0.24 -7.03
C ALA A 40 -10.30 0.40 -5.95
N LEU A 41 -11.61 0.41 -6.22
CA LEU A 41 -12.65 0.78 -5.27
C LEU A 41 -13.56 -0.42 -4.96
N ARG A 42 -13.86 -0.64 -3.67
CA ARG A 42 -14.94 -1.52 -3.21
C ARG A 42 -16.05 -0.65 -2.65
N GLY A 43 -17.07 -0.38 -3.46
CA GLY A 43 -17.98 0.73 -3.19
C GLY A 43 -17.20 2.04 -3.33
N ASP A 44 -17.21 2.86 -2.28
CA ASP A 44 -16.43 4.11 -2.22
C ASP A 44 -15.08 3.93 -1.48
N GLU A 45 -14.76 2.70 -1.06
CA GLU A 45 -13.56 2.44 -0.27
C GLU A 45 -12.37 2.07 -1.15
N PRO A 46 -11.23 2.80 -1.06
CA PRO A 46 -10.04 2.48 -1.82
C PRO A 46 -9.35 1.22 -1.27
N ILE A 47 -8.86 0.38 -2.18
CA ILE A 47 -8.16 -0.88 -1.89
C ILE A 47 -6.83 -0.89 -2.64
N GLU A 48 -5.78 -1.32 -1.93
CA GLU A 48 -4.47 -1.57 -2.52
C GLU A 48 -4.39 -3.01 -3.04
N LEU A 49 -3.96 -3.19 -4.29
CA LEU A 49 -3.73 -4.48 -4.93
C LEU A 49 -2.23 -4.72 -5.08
N LYS A 50 -1.76 -5.87 -4.60
CA LYS A 50 -0.35 -6.28 -4.74
C LYS A 50 -0.24 -7.73 -5.17
N THR A 51 0.95 -8.09 -5.63
CA THR A 51 1.33 -9.49 -5.84
C THR A 51 2.62 -9.80 -5.09
N ALA A 52 2.71 -11.01 -4.55
CA ALA A 52 3.90 -11.49 -3.86
C ALA A 52 4.20 -12.94 -4.26
N PRO A 53 5.47 -13.33 -4.40
CA PRO A 53 5.83 -14.72 -4.66
C PRO A 53 5.57 -15.60 -3.43
N GLU A 54 5.20 -16.86 -3.68
CA GLU A 54 5.08 -17.91 -2.68
C GLU A 54 6.43 -18.15 -1.96
N GLY A 55 6.41 -18.49 -0.67
CA GLY A 55 7.62 -18.76 0.12
C GLY A 55 8.41 -17.54 0.60
N LYS A 56 8.09 -16.31 0.17
CA LYS A 56 8.59 -15.09 0.85
C LYS A 56 7.77 -14.85 2.11
N ASP A 57 8.16 -15.46 3.23
CA ASP A 57 7.33 -15.54 4.45
C ASP A 57 7.43 -14.35 5.40
N SER A 58 8.34 -13.40 5.18
CA SER A 58 8.31 -12.20 6.02
C SER A 58 7.17 -11.31 5.58
N GLU A 59 6.28 -10.99 6.53
CA GLU A 59 5.23 -10.00 6.30
C GLU A 59 5.82 -8.68 5.79
N PHE A 60 7.01 -8.30 6.27
CA PHE A 60 7.76 -7.14 5.79
C PHE A 60 7.89 -7.10 4.26
N VAL A 61 8.24 -8.22 3.63
CA VAL A 61 8.38 -8.28 2.18
C VAL A 61 7.02 -8.26 1.47
N ARG A 62 5.96 -8.74 2.11
CA ARG A 62 4.61 -8.77 1.52
C ARG A 62 3.87 -7.43 1.65
N TYR A 63 4.08 -6.69 2.73
CA TYR A 63 3.26 -5.51 3.05
C TYR A 63 4.05 -4.25 3.41
N GLY A 64 5.39 -4.24 3.51
CA GLY A 64 6.10 -3.11 4.13
C GLY A 64 6.03 -1.79 3.39
N THR A 65 6.19 -1.80 2.08
CA THR A 65 6.02 -0.61 1.26
C THR A 65 4.55 -0.20 1.20
N SER A 66 3.66 -1.18 1.02
CA SER A 66 2.22 -0.96 0.90
C SER A 66 1.60 -0.42 2.20
N LEU A 67 2.07 -0.88 3.37
CA LEU A 67 1.59 -0.39 4.66
C LEU A 67 1.82 1.10 4.81
N MET A 68 3.03 1.58 4.48
CA MET A 68 3.35 3.02 4.52
C MET A 68 2.52 3.83 3.54
N GLN A 69 2.41 3.34 2.30
CA GLN A 69 1.60 3.99 1.27
C GLN A 69 0.15 4.10 1.74
N SER A 70 -0.46 2.98 2.13
CA SER A 70 -1.84 2.91 2.58
C SER A 70 -2.11 3.76 3.82
N GLU A 71 -1.20 3.83 4.80
CA GLU A 71 -1.37 4.68 5.98
C GLU A 71 -1.38 6.17 5.68
N ILE A 72 -0.49 6.63 4.77
CA ILE A 72 -0.45 8.05 4.39
C ILE A 72 -1.74 8.44 3.68
N VAL A 73 -2.28 7.55 2.84
CA VAL A 73 -3.39 7.86 1.94
C VAL A 73 -4.76 7.48 2.50
N GLY A 74 -4.79 6.78 3.64
CA GLY A 74 -6.03 6.35 4.30
C GLY A 74 -6.66 5.09 3.71
N VAL A 75 -5.92 4.30 2.92
CA VAL A 75 -6.35 2.98 2.44
C VAL A 75 -6.35 2.01 3.62
N ARG A 76 -7.45 1.30 3.83
CA ARG A 76 -7.62 0.43 5.01
C ARG A 76 -7.35 -1.04 4.71
N THR A 77 -7.40 -1.44 3.45
CA THR A 77 -7.39 -2.84 3.02
C THR A 77 -6.35 -3.05 1.94
N ILE A 78 -5.53 -4.08 2.12
CA ILE A 78 -4.53 -4.52 1.14
C ILE A 78 -4.86 -5.95 0.74
N VAL A 79 -5.01 -6.19 -0.56
CA VAL A 79 -5.26 -7.50 -1.15
C VAL A 79 -4.00 -7.95 -1.89
N VAL A 80 -3.52 -9.14 -1.55
CA VAL A 80 -2.28 -9.70 -2.11
C VAL A 80 -2.57 -11.01 -2.81
N GLY A 81 -2.30 -11.05 -4.12
CA GLY A 81 -2.21 -12.28 -4.90
C GLY A 81 -0.86 -12.96 -4.66
N ILE A 82 -0.88 -14.17 -4.11
CA ILE A 82 0.30 -15.02 -3.92
C ILE A 82 0.50 -15.84 -5.19
N LYS A 83 1.64 -15.60 -5.86
CA LYS A 83 1.99 -16.25 -7.12
C LYS A 83 3.12 -17.26 -6.98
N LYS A 84 3.05 -18.34 -7.75
CA LYS A 84 4.17 -19.28 -7.90
C LYS A 84 5.20 -18.78 -8.90
N ASP A 85 6.27 -19.55 -9.07
CA ASP A 85 7.34 -19.28 -10.03
C ASP A 85 6.86 -19.26 -11.49
N ASN A 86 5.72 -19.90 -11.78
CA ASN A 86 5.04 -19.82 -13.07
C ASN A 86 4.22 -18.52 -13.26
N PHE A 87 4.33 -17.57 -12.33
CA PHE A 87 3.61 -16.28 -12.30
C PHE A 87 2.08 -16.37 -12.17
N ILE A 88 1.53 -17.55 -11.92
CA ILE A 88 0.09 -17.74 -11.69
C ILE A 88 -0.22 -17.44 -10.23
N VAL A 89 -1.22 -16.58 -9.99
CA VAL A 89 -1.78 -16.34 -8.65
C VAL A 89 -2.68 -17.51 -8.28
N GLU A 90 -2.30 -18.26 -7.25
CA GLU A 90 -3.08 -19.42 -6.78
C GLU A 90 -3.83 -19.15 -5.48
N LYS A 91 -3.44 -18.10 -4.75
CA LYS A 91 -4.05 -17.72 -3.48
C LYS A 91 -4.18 -16.22 -3.38
N VAL A 92 -5.30 -15.76 -2.84
CA VAL A 92 -5.54 -14.34 -2.52
C VAL A 92 -5.66 -14.21 -1.01
N VAL A 93 -4.96 -13.23 -0.43
CA VAL A 93 -5.03 -12.89 0.98
C VAL A 93 -5.43 -11.43 1.10
N GLU A 94 -6.44 -11.16 1.91
CA GLU A 94 -6.87 -9.82 2.27
C GLU A 94 -6.48 -9.56 3.73
N LYS A 95 -5.91 -8.39 3.99
CA LYS A 95 -5.63 -7.92 5.34
C LYS A 95 -5.95 -6.45 5.47
N THR A 96 -6.42 -6.07 6.64
CA THR A 96 -6.51 -4.66 7.02
C THR A 96 -5.14 -4.12 7.44
N VAL A 97 -4.93 -2.83 7.24
CA VAL A 97 -3.75 -2.10 7.71
C VAL A 97 -3.54 -2.27 9.22
N ASN A 98 -4.62 -2.38 9.99
CA ASN A 98 -4.54 -2.59 11.45
C ASN A 98 -4.07 -4.00 11.81
N GLU A 99 -4.55 -5.04 11.13
CA GLU A 99 -4.06 -6.42 11.32
C GLU A 99 -2.58 -6.52 10.99
N ILE A 100 -2.15 -5.90 9.90
CA ILE A 100 -0.74 -5.85 9.51
C ILE A 100 0.07 -5.19 10.63
N LYS A 101 -0.30 -4.00 11.11
CA LYS A 101 0.42 -3.31 12.20
C LYS A 101 0.53 -4.13 13.49
N SER A 102 -0.51 -4.90 13.81
CA SER A 102 -0.57 -5.66 15.06
C SER A 102 0.53 -6.73 15.18
N THR A 103 1.13 -7.15 14.07
CA THR A 103 2.18 -8.18 14.06
C THR A 103 3.56 -7.66 14.50
N GLY A 104 3.71 -6.35 14.72
CA GLY A 104 4.86 -5.77 15.41
C GLY A 104 6.19 -5.77 14.66
N THR A 105 6.28 -6.38 13.47
CA THR A 105 7.51 -6.46 12.64
C THR A 105 7.90 -5.12 12.00
N TRP A 106 7.06 -4.09 12.13
CA TRP A 106 7.11 -2.85 11.37
C TRP A 106 7.83 -1.69 12.07
N LYS A 107 8.12 -1.81 13.37
CA LYS A 107 8.54 -0.67 14.20
C LYS A 107 9.88 -0.06 13.76
N SER A 108 10.85 -0.86 13.30
CA SER A 108 12.15 -0.34 12.86
C SER A 108 12.19 0.17 11.41
N PRO A 109 11.54 -0.47 10.42
CA PRO A 109 11.61 0.00 9.03
C PRO A 109 10.67 1.18 8.73
N LEU A 110 9.48 1.25 9.37
CA LEU A 110 8.58 2.41 9.25
C LEU A 110 9.29 3.68 9.72
N LEU A 111 9.97 3.64 10.87
CA LEU A 111 10.72 4.78 11.40
C LEU A 111 11.84 5.24 10.46
N SER A 112 12.48 4.35 9.69
CA SER A 112 13.55 4.73 8.76
C SER A 112 13.02 5.30 7.43
N ALA A 113 11.92 4.75 6.93
CA ALA A 113 11.31 5.15 5.67
C ALA A 113 10.48 6.44 5.81
N THR A 114 9.78 6.64 6.93
CA THR A 114 9.15 7.93 7.26
C THR A 114 10.20 9.04 7.37
N ARG A 115 11.35 8.76 8.00
CA ARG A 115 12.49 9.72 8.05
C ARG A 115 13.06 10.03 6.66
N SER A 116 13.12 9.04 5.77
CA SER A 116 13.63 9.23 4.40
C SER A 116 12.67 10.02 3.51
N CYS A 117 11.36 9.76 3.61
CA CYS A 117 10.34 10.53 2.89
C CYS A 117 10.30 11.99 3.36
N LEU A 118 10.52 12.24 4.65
CA LEU A 118 10.51 13.61 5.19
C LEU A 118 11.73 14.45 4.79
N LYS A 119 12.89 13.84 4.53
CA LYS A 119 14.03 14.57 3.95
C LYS A 119 13.71 15.16 2.57
N PHE A 120 12.75 14.59 1.84
CA PHE A 120 12.29 15.15 0.57
C PHE A 120 11.41 16.39 0.73
N PHE A 121 10.72 16.56 1.86
CA PHE A 121 9.83 17.70 2.13
C PHE A 121 10.51 18.88 2.85
N GLN A 122 11.79 18.75 3.21
CA GLN A 122 12.57 19.77 3.94
C GLN A 122 13.49 20.62 3.03
N LYS A 123 13.16 20.77 1.75
CA LYS A 123 13.88 21.68 0.83
C LYS A 123 13.15 22.99 0.65
#